data_AF-A0A957GB12-F1
#
_entry.id   AF-A0A957GB12-F1
#
_cell.length_a   1.000
_cell.length_b   1.000
_cell.length_c   1.000
_cell.angle_alpha   90.00
_cell.angle_beta   90.00
_cell.angle_gamma   90.00
#
_symmetry.space_group_name_H-M   'P 1'
#
loop_
_entity.id
_entity.type
_entity.pdbx_description
1 polymer ?
#
loop_
_entity_poly.entity_id
_entity_poly.type
_entity_poly.pdbx_seq_one_letter_code
_entity_poly.pdbx_strand_id
1 'polypeptide(L)'
;MFKSIRESLSRTRTTVFGQIASVLGAGDITEETWEDLEALLIQADMGVPTTLELVEALRDRVRREGLYRADQLMGALKKELRAMLVDPPEFGLEAPRLLTVVMVV
;
A
#
# COMPACT_ATOMS: atom_id res chain seq x y z
N MET A 1 3.20 -20.54 17.73
CA MET A 1 3.71 -19.15 17.88
C MET A 1 3.44 -18.45 16.55
N PHE A 2 2.40 -17.63 16.48
CA PHE A 2 2.02 -16.95 15.24
C PHE A 2 3.07 -15.91 14.90
N LYS A 3 3.80 -16.12 13.81
CA LYS A 3 4.55 -15.01 13.20
C LYS A 3 3.52 -13.94 12.93
N SER A 4 3.73 -12.75 13.49
CA SER A 4 2.80 -11.66 13.24
C SER A 4 2.72 -11.44 11.73
N ILE A 5 1.55 -11.01 11.23
CA ILE A 5 1.39 -10.67 9.80
C ILE A 5 2.49 -9.69 9.34
N ARG A 6 2.98 -8.86 10.26
CA ARG A 6 4.11 -7.95 10.05
C ARG A 6 5.44 -8.67 9.77
N GLU A 7 5.70 -9.80 10.42
CA GLU A 7 6.90 -10.62 10.21
C GLU A 7 6.81 -11.43 8.91
N SER A 8 5.65 -12.01 8.61
CA SER A 8 5.43 -12.76 7.36
C SER A 8 5.54 -11.87 6.13
N LEU A 9 5.04 -10.63 6.22
CA LEU A 9 5.13 -9.63 5.15
C LEU A 9 6.42 -8.80 5.17
N SER A 10 7.35 -9.06 6.09
CA SER A 10 8.58 -8.24 6.20
C SER A 10 9.47 -8.34 4.95
N ARG A 11 9.51 -9.53 4.33
CA ARG A 11 10.29 -9.77 3.11
C ARG A 11 9.68 -9.05 1.91
N THR A 12 8.38 -9.21 1.68
CA THR A 12 7.64 -8.49 0.64
C THR A 12 7.76 -6.98 0.81
N ARG A 13 7.63 -6.47 2.03
CA ARG A 13 7.84 -5.05 2.33
C ARG A 13 9.25 -4.61 1.96
N THR A 14 10.27 -5.35 2.37
CA THR A 14 11.67 -4.93 2.10
C THR A 14 11.99 -4.98 0.61
N THR A 15 11.50 -5.99 -0.10
CA THR A 15 11.72 -6.16 -1.54
C THR A 15 10.96 -5.12 -2.35
N VAL A 16 9.65 -4.96 -2.13
CA VAL A 16 8.82 -4.01 -2.89
C VAL A 16 9.25 -2.58 -2.62
N PHE A 17 9.44 -2.20 -1.36
CA PHE A 17 9.89 -0.84 -1.03
C PHE A 17 11.35 -0.59 -1.46
N GLY A 18 12.20 -1.63 -1.45
CA GLY A 18 13.58 -1.53 -1.93
C GLY A 18 13.66 -1.36 -3.45
N GLN A 19 12.83 -2.09 -4.21
CA GLN A 19 12.73 -1.97 -5.66
C GLN A 19 12.14 -0.62 -6.06
N ILE A 20 11.06 -0.20 -5.40
CA ILE A 20 10.49 1.13 -5.66
C ILE A 20 11.53 2.22 -5.29
N ALA A 21 12.23 2.12 -4.17
CA ALA A 21 13.28 3.09 -3.82
C ALA A 21 14.47 3.08 -4.78
N SER A 22 14.83 1.93 -5.38
CA SER A 22 15.92 1.87 -6.36
C SER A 22 15.51 2.44 -7.72
N VAL A 23 14.27 2.21 -8.13
CA VAL A 23 13.72 2.71 -9.39
C VAL A 23 13.45 4.21 -9.33
N LEU A 24 12.89 4.67 -8.22
CA LEU A 24 12.62 6.10 -8.00
C LEU A 24 13.88 6.93 -7.69
N GLY A 25 14.99 6.29 -7.29
CA GLY A 25 16.22 6.97 -6.90
C GLY A 25 16.06 7.97 -5.74
N ALA A 26 17.07 8.82 -5.52
CA ALA A 26 17.00 9.97 -4.59
C ALA A 26 16.62 11.28 -5.30
N GLY A 27 16.13 11.16 -6.55
CA GLY A 27 15.88 12.27 -7.47
C GLY A 27 14.48 12.85 -7.36
N ASP A 28 14.19 13.75 -8.30
CA ASP A 28 12.88 14.37 -8.42
C ASP A 28 11.85 13.41 -9.04
N ILE A 29 10.58 13.62 -8.73
CA ILE A 29 9.46 12.87 -9.32
C ILE A 29 9.33 13.28 -10.80
N THR A 30 9.64 12.36 -11.71
CA THR A 30 9.52 12.54 -13.17
C THR A 30 8.29 11.84 -13.75
N GLU A 31 8.06 11.93 -15.06
CA GLU A 31 7.01 11.12 -15.71
C GLU A 31 7.36 9.63 -15.70
N GLU A 32 8.61 9.29 -15.97
CA GLU A 32 9.15 7.91 -15.91
C GLU A 32 8.92 7.26 -14.54
N THR A 33 9.10 8.03 -13.46
CA THR A 33 8.77 7.59 -12.09
C THR A 33 7.34 7.07 -11.96
N TRP A 34 6.37 7.71 -12.62
CA TRP A 34 4.97 7.29 -12.56
C TRP A 34 4.70 6.04 -13.39
N GLU A 35 5.28 5.95 -14.58
CA GLU A 35 5.16 4.78 -15.46
C GLU A 35 5.73 3.53 -14.78
N ASP A 36 6.90 3.66 -14.16
CA ASP A 36 7.54 2.59 -13.41
C ASP A 36 6.73 2.15 -12.19
N LEU A 37 6.17 3.12 -11.45
CA LEU A 37 5.31 2.83 -10.30
C LEU A 37 4.05 2.07 -10.72
N GLU A 38 3.39 2.50 -11.80
CA GLU A 38 2.21 1.84 -12.36
C GLU A 38 2.55 0.39 -12.76
N ALA A 39 3.64 0.19 -13.50
CA ALA A 39 4.08 -1.14 -13.92
C ALA A 39 4.35 -2.07 -12.71
N LEU A 40 5.03 -1.56 -11.68
CA LEU A 40 5.32 -2.31 -10.45
C LEU A 40 4.05 -2.71 -9.70
N LEU A 41 3.06 -1.81 -9.60
CA LEU A 41 1.79 -2.09 -8.92
C LEU A 41 0.96 -3.13 -9.67
N ILE A 42 0.95 -3.08 -11.01
CA ILE A 42 0.31 -4.11 -11.85
C ILE A 42 0.99 -5.47 -11.65
N GLN A 43 2.32 -5.51 -11.61
CA GLN A 43 3.08 -6.74 -11.34
C GLN A 43 2.87 -7.29 -9.93
N ALA A 44 2.48 -6.44 -8.97
CA ALA A 44 2.19 -6.81 -7.58
C ALA A 44 0.77 -7.32 -7.35
N ASP A 45 0.09 -7.82 -8.39
CA ASP A 45 -1.27 -8.38 -8.35
C ASP A 45 -2.39 -7.37 -7.97
N MET A 46 -2.18 -6.06 -8.13
CA MET A 46 -3.24 -5.07 -7.86
C MET A 46 -4.28 -4.94 -8.98
N GLY A 47 -3.91 -5.33 -10.21
CA GLY A 47 -4.73 -5.19 -11.40
C GLY A 47 -4.76 -3.76 -11.97
N VAL A 48 -5.03 -3.64 -13.27
CA VAL A 48 -4.98 -2.35 -14.00
C VAL A 48 -5.96 -1.30 -13.46
N PRO A 49 -7.26 -1.60 -13.25
CA PRO A 49 -8.22 -0.55 -12.85
C PRO A 49 -7.87 0.07 -11.49
N THR A 50 -7.57 -0.78 -10.50
CA THR A 50 -7.17 -0.35 -9.15
C THR A 50 -5.88 0.46 -9.17
N THR A 51 -4.93 0.06 -10.02
CA THR A 51 -3.65 0.75 -10.12
C THR A 51 -3.82 2.14 -10.70
N LEU A 52 -4.61 2.29 -11.77
CA LEU A 52 -4.88 3.60 -12.38
C LEU A 52 -5.55 4.55 -11.39
N GLU A 53 -6.57 4.09 -10.68
CA GLU A 53 -7.26 4.87 -9.64
C GLU A 53 -6.30 5.34 -8.54
N LEU A 54 -5.43 4.43 -8.07
CA LEU A 54 -4.42 4.74 -7.06
C LEU A 54 -3.38 5.76 -7.55
N VAL A 55 -2.87 5.60 -8.77
CA VAL A 55 -1.85 6.48 -9.36
C VAL A 55 -2.41 7.88 -9.60
N GLU A 56 -3.66 8.00 -10.07
CA GLU A 56 -4.33 9.29 -10.23
C GLU A 56 -4.51 10.01 -8.87
N ALA A 57 -5.05 9.31 -7.87
CA ALA A 57 -5.21 9.86 -6.52
C ALA A 57 -3.86 10.31 -5.91
N LEU A 58 -2.81 9.52 -6.13
CA LEU A 58 -1.46 9.82 -5.67
C LEU A 58 -0.85 11.03 -6.38
N ARG A 59 -1.02 11.16 -7.71
CA ARG A 59 -0.61 12.34 -8.49
C ARG A 59 -1.26 13.62 -7.97
N ASP A 60 -2.55 13.56 -7.68
CA ASP A 60 -3.29 14.70 -7.14
C ASP A 60 -2.85 15.06 -5.73
N ARG A 61 -2.55 14.08 -4.87
CA ARG A 61 -1.94 14.32 -3.56
C ARG A 61 -0.57 14.98 -3.71
N VAL A 62 0.30 14.46 -4.56
CA VAL A 62 1.66 14.99 -4.78
C VAL A 62 1.61 16.45 -5.21
N ARG A 63 0.75 16.80 -6.17
CA ARG A 63 0.54 18.18 -6.62
C ARG A 63 0.03 19.09 -5.50
N ARG A 64 -0.94 18.62 -4.72
CA ARG A 64 -1.57 19.36 -3.62
C ARG A 64 -0.62 19.61 -2.44
N GLU A 65 0.21 18.61 -2.12
CA GLU A 65 1.17 18.67 -1.02
C GLU A 65 2.53 19.23 -1.45
N GLY A 66 2.72 19.51 -2.74
CA GLY A 66 3.97 20.04 -3.29
C GLY A 66 5.15 19.08 -3.11
N LEU A 67 4.91 17.77 -3.25
CA LEU A 67 5.96 16.77 -3.10
C LEU A 67 6.77 16.69 -4.40
N TYR A 68 8.09 16.63 -4.28
CA TYR A 68 8.98 16.60 -5.45
C TYR A 68 10.02 15.51 -5.36
N ARG A 69 10.19 14.85 -4.20
CA ARG A 69 11.20 13.80 -4.01
C ARG A 69 10.58 12.40 -3.94
N ALA A 70 11.31 11.42 -4.42
CA ALA A 70 10.96 10.00 -4.37
C ALA A 70 10.64 9.47 -2.95
N ASP A 71 11.36 9.91 -1.92
CA ASP A 71 11.12 9.49 -0.54
C ASP A 71 9.76 10.00 0.00
N GLN A 72 9.35 11.19 -0.43
CA GLN A 72 8.05 11.75 -0.12
C GLN A 72 6.92 11.02 -0.86
N LEU A 73 7.16 10.66 -2.12
CA LEU A 73 6.23 9.87 -2.93
C LEU A 73 5.88 8.54 -2.25
N MET A 74 6.87 7.88 -1.64
CA MET A 74 6.62 6.64 -0.91
C MET A 74 5.74 6.82 0.34
N GLY A 75 5.96 7.92 1.08
CA GLY A 75 5.09 8.28 2.20
C GLY A 75 3.64 8.54 1.75
N ALA A 76 3.48 9.20 0.60
CA ALA A 76 2.17 9.48 0.00
C ALA A 76 1.47 8.21 -0.50
N LEU A 77 2.17 7.33 -1.22
CA LEU A 77 1.63 6.05 -1.72
C LEU A 77 1.07 5.20 -0.58
N LYS A 78 1.80 5.11 0.54
CA LYS A 78 1.34 4.36 1.72
C LYS A 78 0.03 4.92 2.30
N LYS A 79 -0.16 6.25 2.27
CA LYS A 79 -1.38 6.88 2.76
C LYS A 79 -2.56 6.59 1.83
N GLU A 80 -2.35 6.67 0.52
CA GLU A 80 -3.40 6.35 -0.47
C GLU A 80 -3.80 4.88 -0.40
N LEU A 81 -2.83 3.95 -0.36
CA LEU A 81 -3.10 2.53 -0.16
C LEU A 81 -3.90 2.25 1.11
N ARG A 82 -3.63 2.98 2.20
CA ARG A 82 -4.42 2.85 3.43
C ARG A 82 -5.83 3.41 3.28
N ALA A 83 -6.00 4.51 2.55
CA ALA A 83 -7.30 5.14 2.34
C ALA A 83 -8.24 4.27 1.48
N MET A 84 -7.69 3.46 0.57
CA MET A 84 -8.46 2.49 -0.23
C MET A 84 -8.97 1.29 0.58
N LEU A 85 -8.36 1.00 1.73
CA LEU A 85 -8.79 -0.12 2.57
C LEU A 85 -10.00 0.29 3.40
N VAL A 86 -11.03 -0.54 3.36
CA VAL A 86 -12.20 -0.39 4.25
C VAL A 86 -11.78 -0.72 5.68
N ASP A 87 -12.29 0.02 6.65
CA ASP A 87 -12.07 -0.33 8.05
C ASP A 87 -12.66 -1.72 8.33
N PRO A 88 -11.94 -2.55 9.12
CA PRO A 88 -12.47 -3.84 9.49
C PRO A 88 -13.78 -3.65 10.27
N PRO A 89 -14.78 -4.53 10.08
CA PRO A 89 -15.98 -4.48 10.88
C PRO A 89 -15.61 -4.57 12.36
N GLU A 90 -16.36 -3.88 13.22
CA GLU A 90 -16.21 -4.06 14.66
C GLU A 90 -16.37 -5.54 15.00
N PHE A 91 -15.37 -6.08 15.71
CA PHE A 91 -15.40 -7.46 16.14
C PHE A 91 -16.38 -7.59 17.31
N GLY A 92 -17.67 -7.66 16.98
CA GLY A 92 -18.78 -7.71 17.94
C GLY A 92 -18.84 -9.03 18.70
N LEU A 93 -18.08 -9.14 19.78
CA LEU A 93 -18.12 -10.27 20.72
C LEU A 93 -19.30 -10.22 21.71
N GLU A 94 -20.07 -9.12 21.72
CA GLU A 94 -21.05 -8.84 22.78
C GLU A 94 -22.48 -9.32 22.49
N ALA A 95 -22.75 -9.89 21.32
CA ALA A 95 -24.06 -10.51 21.08
C ALA A 95 -24.09 -11.90 21.74
N PRO A 96 -25.06 -12.22 22.63
CA PRO A 96 -25.22 -13.55 23.18
C PRO A 96 -25.61 -14.51 22.07
N ARG A 97 -24.61 -15.15 21.46
CA ARG A 97 -24.79 -16.22 20.47
C ARG A 97 -24.48 -17.54 21.14
N LEU A 98 -25.36 -18.51 20.92
CA LEU A 98 -25.13 -19.88 21.33
C LEU A 98 -23.93 -20.42 20.51
N LEU A 99 -22.78 -20.54 21.17
CA LEU A 99 -21.54 -21.18 20.71
C LEU A 99 -20.70 -20.37 19.69
N THR A 100 -19.79 -19.53 20.22
CA THR A 100 -18.64 -19.00 19.45
C THR A 100 -17.47 -19.98 19.57
N VAL A 101 -17.08 -20.63 18.47
CA VAL A 101 -15.80 -21.36 18.37
C VAL A 101 -14.78 -20.43 17.73
N VAL A 102 -13.84 -19.92 18.53
CA VAL A 102 -12.69 -19.16 18.02
C VAL A 102 -11.61 -20.16 17.65
N MET A 103 -11.48 -20.47 16.35
CA MET A 103 -10.33 -21.22 15.86
C MET A 103 -9.14 -20.28 15.75
N VAL A 104 -8.21 -20.41 16.69
CA VAL A 104 -6.90 -19.79 16.61
C VAL A 104 -6.01 -20.75 15.81
N VAL A 105 -5.95 -20.55 14.50
CA VAL A 105 -5.06 -21.30 13.60
C VAL A 105 -3.65 -20.80 13.72
#